data_AF-A0A955EVC1-F1
#
_entry.id   AF-A0A955EVC1-F1
#
_cell.length_a   1.000
_cell.length_b   1.000
_cell.length_c   1.000
_cell.angle_alpha   90.00
_cell.angle_beta   90.00
_cell.angle_gamma   90.00
#
_symmetry.space_group_name_H-M   'P 1'
#
loop_
_entity.id
_entity.type
_entity.pdbx_description
1 polymer ?
#
loop_
_entity_poly.entity_id
_entity_poly.type
_entity_poly.pdbx_seq_one_letter_code
_entity_poly.pdbx_strand_id
1 'polypeptide(L)'
;MRLALHALGLSLVLLGVGLWLATGREHVTSLIPAFLGAVEVMLASAAARPGVARSALRGGLLFALVGAIGGLAMGVPKGIAYLQGEPLERPLAVGGQVAMGVLCGLYVLSHLKRRA
;
A
#
# COMPACT_ATOMS: atom_id res chain seq x y z
N MET A 1 5.38 -16.78 -0.26
CA MET A 1 4.37 -15.86 -0.85
C MET A 1 3.36 -15.41 0.18
N ARG A 2 2.63 -16.32 0.85
CA ARG A 2 1.65 -15.97 1.90
C ARG A 2 2.20 -15.07 3.02
N LEU A 3 3.40 -15.37 3.53
CA LEU A 3 4.06 -14.57 4.59
C LEU A 3 4.40 -13.15 4.11
N ALA A 4 4.91 -13.01 2.88
CA ALA A 4 5.24 -11.70 2.30
C ALA A 4 3.98 -10.85 2.10
N LEU A 5 2.87 -11.46 1.68
CA LEU A 5 1.58 -10.78 1.54
C LEU A 5 1.03 -10.30 2.88
N HIS A 6 1.12 -11.14 3.92
CA HIS A 6 0.78 -10.74 5.29
C HIS A 6 1.65 -9.58 5.78
N ALA A 7 2.96 -9.66 5.57
CA ALA A 7 3.89 -8.61 5.99
C ALA A 7 3.61 -7.28 5.29
N LEU A 8 3.35 -7.32 3.98
CA LEU A 8 2.89 -6.14 3.23
C LEU A 8 1.63 -5.57 3.84
N GLY A 9 0.60 -6.40 4.03
CA GLY A 9 -0.68 -5.96 4.56
C GLY A 9 -0.58 -5.31 5.94
N LEU A 10 0.16 -5.94 6.86
CA LEU A 10 0.43 -5.37 8.18
C LEU A 10 1.21 -4.05 8.11
N SER A 11 2.20 -3.96 7.23
CA SER A 11 2.99 -2.73 7.05
C SER A 11 2.11 -1.58 6.56
N LEU A 12 1.19 -1.85 5.64
CA LEU A 12 0.25 -0.88 5.11
C LEU A 12 -0.80 -0.45 6.15
N VAL A 13 -1.29 -1.38 6.98
CA VAL A 13 -2.16 -1.07 8.13
C VAL A 13 -1.45 -0.14 9.10
N LEU A 14 -0.24 -0.48 9.52
CA LEU A 14 0.56 0.35 10.44
C LEU A 14 0.85 1.72 9.86
N LEU A 15 1.19 1.79 8.57
CA LEU A 15 1.43 3.05 7.87
C LEU A 15 0.17 3.95 7.87
N GLY A 16 -0.98 3.42 7.44
CA GLY A 16 -2.20 4.22 7.34
C GLY A 16 -2.74 4.67 8.71
N VAL A 17 -2.74 3.77 9.70
CA VAL A 17 -3.14 4.13 11.07
C VAL A 17 -2.16 5.13 11.68
N GLY A 18 -0.86 4.94 11.49
CA GLY A 18 0.17 5.87 11.97
C GLY A 18 0.00 7.28 11.37
N LEU A 19 -0.25 7.39 10.07
CA LEU A 19 -0.52 8.67 9.41
C LEU A 19 -1.81 9.33 9.90
N TRP A 20 -2.86 8.55 10.16
CA TRP A 20 -4.11 9.08 10.71
C TRP A 20 -3.94 9.61 12.13
N LEU A 21 -3.17 8.92 12.97
CA LEU A 21 -2.84 9.41 14.30
C LEU A 21 -1.95 10.67 14.25
N ALA A 22 -0.98 10.70 13.35
CA ALA A 22 -0.06 11.83 13.18
C ALA A 22 -0.75 13.11 12.68
N THR A 23 -1.86 12.98 11.95
CA THR A 23 -2.68 14.11 11.47
C THR A 23 -3.75 14.54 12.48
N GLY A 24 -3.67 14.11 13.74
CA GLY A 24 -4.70 14.44 14.74
C GLY A 24 -6.07 13.84 14.44
N ARG A 25 -6.14 12.84 13.56
CA ARG A 25 -7.37 12.19 13.07
C ARG A 25 -8.23 13.05 12.14
N GLU A 26 -7.70 14.15 11.62
CA GLU A 26 -8.47 15.11 10.80
C GLU A 26 -8.73 14.64 9.37
N HIS A 27 -7.93 13.69 8.86
CA HIS A 27 -7.98 13.30 7.45
C HIS A 27 -8.21 11.81 7.28
N VAL A 28 -9.47 11.41 7.08
CA VAL A 28 -9.84 10.01 6.78
C VAL A 28 -9.08 9.46 5.56
N THR A 29 -8.69 10.32 4.61
CA THR A 29 -7.92 9.92 3.43
C THR A 29 -6.52 9.40 3.76
N SER A 30 -5.96 9.67 4.93
CA SER A 30 -4.67 9.08 5.36
C SER A 30 -4.79 7.59 5.69
N LEU A 31 -6.01 7.06 5.82
CA LEU A 31 -6.29 5.64 6.07
C LEU A 31 -6.29 4.79 4.79
N ILE A 32 -6.14 5.38 3.59
CA ILE A 32 -6.09 4.62 2.32
C ILE A 32 -5.08 3.46 2.38
N PRO A 33 -3.83 3.65 2.87
CA PRO A 33 -2.90 2.53 3.03
C PRO A 33 -3.44 1.46 3.97
N ALA A 34 -4.12 1.84 5.05
CA ALA A 34 -4.66 0.87 6.00
C ALA A 34 -5.82 0.05 5.43
N PHE A 35 -6.70 0.66 4.63
CA PHE A 35 -7.75 -0.08 3.93
C PHE A 35 -7.16 -1.11 2.96
N LEU A 36 -6.16 -0.70 2.16
CA LEU A 36 -5.47 -1.62 1.26
C LEU A 36 -4.77 -2.73 2.06
N GLY A 37 -4.08 -2.38 3.14
CA GLY A 37 -3.40 -3.33 4.01
C GLY A 37 -4.34 -4.35 4.65
N ALA A 38 -5.54 -3.94 5.07
CA ALA A 38 -6.55 -4.84 5.63
C ALA A 38 -7.00 -5.88 4.58
N VAL A 39 -7.24 -5.45 3.34
CA VAL A 39 -7.56 -6.37 2.23
C VAL A 39 -6.42 -7.37 2.00
N GLU A 40 -5.17 -6.91 2.03
CA GLU A 40 -4.01 -7.80 1.85
C GLU A 40 -3.87 -8.83 2.99
N VAL A 41 -4.09 -8.43 4.25
CA VAL A 41 -4.10 -9.34 5.40
C VAL A 41 -5.21 -10.39 5.25
N MET A 42 -6.41 -9.97 4.82
CA MET A 42 -7.54 -10.88 4.59
C MET A 42 -7.22 -11.90 3.48
N LEU A 43 -6.65 -11.45 2.37
CA LEU A 43 -6.25 -12.32 1.26
C LEU A 43 -5.13 -13.27 1.68
N ALA A 44 -4.14 -12.78 2.42
CA ALA A 44 -3.06 -13.61 2.94
C ALA A 44 -3.58 -14.68 3.92
N SER A 45 -4.58 -14.34 4.74
CA SER A 45 -5.27 -15.28 5.64
C SER A 45 -6.07 -16.32 4.85
N ALA A 46 -6.84 -15.88 3.84
CA ALA A 46 -7.58 -16.76 2.95
C ALA A 46 -6.65 -17.72 2.19
N ALA A 47 -5.43 -17.29 1.88
CA ALA A 47 -4.43 -18.12 1.22
C ALA A 47 -3.93 -19.32 2.06
N ALA A 48 -4.35 -19.45 3.32
CA ALA A 48 -4.15 -20.65 4.11
C ALA A 48 -5.05 -21.83 3.70
N ARG A 49 -6.16 -21.57 3.02
CA ARG A 49 -7.10 -22.60 2.58
C ARG A 49 -6.71 -23.12 1.18
N PRO A 50 -6.44 -24.42 1.00
CA PRO A 50 -5.90 -24.95 -0.26
C PRO A 50 -6.80 -24.70 -1.48
N GLY A 51 -8.13 -24.69 -1.31
CA GLY A 51 -9.09 -24.45 -2.39
C GLY A 51 -9.05 -23.04 -2.99
N VAL A 52 -8.63 -22.04 -2.22
CA VAL A 52 -8.61 -20.62 -2.65
C VAL A 52 -7.23 -19.99 -2.62
N ALA A 53 -6.20 -20.74 -2.22
CA ALA A 53 -4.84 -20.23 -2.03
C ALA A 53 -4.28 -19.50 -3.26
N ARG A 54 -4.46 -20.09 -4.45
CA ARG A 54 -3.96 -19.50 -5.71
C ARG A 54 -4.70 -18.20 -6.05
N SER A 55 -6.02 -18.18 -5.93
CA SER A 55 -6.84 -17.01 -6.24
C SER A 55 -6.56 -15.87 -5.25
N ALA A 56 -6.41 -16.18 -3.96
CA ALA A 56 -6.09 -15.20 -2.93
C ALA A 56 -4.72 -14.53 -3.15
N LEU A 57 -3.69 -15.32 -3.50
CA LEU A 57 -2.35 -14.77 -3.79
C LEU A 57 -2.32 -13.94 -5.07
N ARG A 58 -3.11 -14.29 -6.10
CA ARG A 58 -3.25 -13.47 -7.32
C ARG A 58 -4.02 -12.19 -7.03
N GLY A 59 -5.08 -12.27 -6.23
CA GLY A 59 -5.80 -11.10 -5.74
C GLY A 59 -4.86 -10.13 -5.03
N GLY A 60 -4.02 -10.63 -4.11
CA GLY A 60 -3.07 -9.77 -3.41
C GLY A 60 -2.01 -9.15 -4.32
N LEU A 61 -1.56 -9.86 -5.36
CA LEU A 61 -0.69 -9.25 -6.37
C LEU A 61 -1.41 -8.12 -7.14
N LEU A 62 -2.68 -8.29 -7.49
CA LEU A 62 -3.47 -7.26 -8.17
C LEU A 62 -3.66 -6.04 -7.29
N PHE A 63 -3.99 -6.22 -6.01
CA PHE A 63 -4.13 -5.11 -5.06
C PHE A 63 -2.79 -4.39 -4.81
N ALA A 64 -1.69 -5.13 -4.69
CA ALA A 64 -0.36 -4.53 -4.65
C ALA A 64 -0.03 -3.74 -5.93
N LEU A 65 -0.40 -4.22 -7.12
CA LEU A 65 -0.21 -3.46 -8.36
C LEU A 65 -1.02 -2.16 -8.36
N VAL A 66 -2.29 -2.22 -7.95
CA VAL A 66 -3.15 -1.03 -7.83
C VAL A 66 -2.58 -0.06 -6.81
N GLY A 67 -2.09 -0.54 -5.66
CA GLY A 67 -1.45 0.28 -4.64
C GLY A 67 -0.15 0.93 -5.12
N ALA A 68 0.66 0.20 -5.89
CA ALA A 68 1.90 0.71 -6.46
C ALA A 68 1.61 1.84 -7.46
N ILE A 69 0.71 1.60 -8.41
CA ILE A 69 0.34 2.57 -9.44
C ILE A 69 -0.37 3.77 -8.79
N GLY A 70 -1.41 3.53 -7.99
CA GLY A 70 -2.17 4.61 -7.36
C GLY A 70 -1.33 5.45 -6.39
N GLY A 71 -0.45 4.82 -5.62
CA GLY A 71 0.45 5.51 -4.69
C GLY A 71 1.51 6.36 -5.40
N LEU A 72 2.19 5.79 -6.38
CA LEU A 72 3.27 6.49 -7.10
C LEU A 72 2.74 7.51 -8.10
N ALA A 73 1.72 7.16 -8.90
CA ALA A 73 1.18 8.07 -9.92
C ALA A 73 0.53 9.31 -9.32
N MET A 74 -0.04 9.22 -8.11
CA MET A 74 -0.65 10.37 -7.43
C MET A 74 0.32 11.07 -6.49
N GLY A 75 1.19 10.33 -5.81
CA GLY A 75 2.10 10.88 -4.80
C GLY A 75 3.33 11.57 -5.40
N VAL A 76 3.94 10.99 -6.43
CA VAL A 76 5.19 11.52 -7.02
C VAL A 76 5.00 12.89 -7.67
N PRO A 77 3.98 13.14 -8.52
CA PRO A 77 3.79 14.46 -9.13
C PRO A 77 3.53 15.55 -8.08
N LYS A 78 2.76 15.23 -7.04
CA LYS A 78 2.50 16.17 -5.92
C LYS A 78 3.78 16.46 -5.14
N GLY A 79 4.62 15.45 -4.90
CA GLY A 79 5.91 15.64 -4.27
C GLY A 79 6.85 16.53 -5.09
N ILE A 80 6.86 16.38 -6.42
CA ILE A 80 7.64 17.24 -7.32
C ILE A 80 7.11 18.68 -7.28
N ALA A 81 5.79 18.88 -7.39
CA ALA A 81 5.17 20.20 -7.32
C ALA A 81 5.50 20.90 -5.99
N TYR A 82 5.51 20.17 -4.88
CA TYR A 82 5.93 20.70 -3.58
C TYR A 82 7.36 21.26 -3.60
N LEU A 83 8.29 20.50 -4.19
CA LEU A 83 9.69 20.90 -4.29
C LEU A 83 9.88 22.09 -5.25
N GLN A 84 8.94 22.32 -6.15
CA GLN A 84 8.88 23.49 -7.04
C GLN A 84 8.27 24.72 -6.35
N GLY A 85 7.88 24.61 -5.08
CA GLY A 85 7.33 25.71 -4.29
C GLY A 85 5.80 25.80 -4.30
N GLU A 86 5.09 24.82 -4.88
CA GLU A 86 3.64 24.80 -4.81
C GLU A 86 3.14 24.40 -3.42
N PRO A 87 2.10 25.06 -2.87
CA PRO A 87 1.56 24.72 -1.57
C PRO A 87 0.91 23.33 -1.61
N LEU A 88 1.26 22.47 -0.64
CA LEU A 88 0.52 21.23 -0.40
C LEU A 88 -0.53 21.44 0.68
N GLU A 89 -1.78 21.20 0.31
CA GLU A 89 -2.87 21.14 1.29
C GLU A 89 -2.67 20.01 2.32
N ARG A 90 -2.03 18.89 1.92
CA ARG A 90 -1.93 17.67 2.75
C ARG A 90 -0.58 16.94 2.59
N PRO A 91 0.52 17.46 3.15
CA PRO A 91 1.87 16.90 2.97
C PRO A 91 2.00 15.46 3.48
N LEU A 92 1.41 15.14 4.63
CA LEU A 92 1.46 13.79 5.20
C LEU A 92 0.71 12.76 4.34
N ALA A 93 -0.40 13.16 3.69
CA ALA A 93 -1.14 12.27 2.81
C ALA A 93 -0.32 11.93 1.55
N VAL A 94 0.42 12.88 1.00
CA VAL A 94 1.30 12.67 -0.15
C VAL A 94 2.48 11.77 0.20
N GLY A 95 3.12 12.00 1.36
CA GLY A 95 4.16 11.10 1.87
C GLY A 95 3.65 9.67 2.06
N GLY A 96 2.43 9.52 2.60
CA GLY A 96 1.77 8.22 2.75
C GLY A 96 1.47 7.52 1.44
N GLN A 97 1.05 8.25 0.41
CA GLN A 97 0.80 7.71 -0.93
C GLN A 97 2.08 7.18 -1.56
N VAL A 98 3.18 7.94 -1.47
CA VAL A 98 4.48 7.51 -1.98
C VAL A 98 4.97 6.27 -1.20
N ALA A 99 4.90 6.28 0.12
CA ALA A 99 5.31 5.15 0.95
C ALA A 99 4.51 3.87 0.64
N MET A 100 3.18 3.98 0.52
CA MET A 100 2.32 2.88 0.08
C MET A 100 2.75 2.38 -1.30
N GLY A 101 2.94 3.29 -2.25
CA GLY A 101 3.35 2.97 -3.62
C GLY A 101 4.68 2.22 -3.68
N VAL A 102 5.66 2.63 -2.88
CA VAL A 102 6.96 1.96 -2.74
C VAL A 102 6.81 0.58 -2.14
N LEU A 103 6.10 0.42 -1.01
CA LEU A 103 5.92 -0.88 -0.36
C LEU A 103 5.23 -1.89 -1.29
N CYS A 104 4.17 -1.46 -1.95
CA CYS A 104 3.45 -2.24 -2.95
C CYS A 104 4.34 -2.61 -4.16
N GLY A 105 5.10 -1.64 -4.68
CA GLY A 105 6.04 -1.87 -5.79
C GLY A 105 7.15 -2.86 -5.43
N LEU A 106 7.74 -2.74 -4.24
CA LEU A 106 8.73 -3.69 -3.73
C LEU A 106 8.17 -5.10 -3.61
N TYR A 107 6.93 -5.24 -3.14
CA TYR A 107 6.27 -6.54 -3.11
C TYR A 107 6.10 -7.14 -4.51
N VAL A 108 5.60 -6.37 -5.48
CA VAL A 108 5.46 -6.79 -6.88
C VAL A 108 6.80 -7.23 -7.47
N LEU A 109 7.86 -6.43 -7.29
CA LEU A 109 9.20 -6.77 -7.75
C LEU A 109 9.73 -8.05 -7.10
N SER A 110 9.51 -8.23 -5.80
CA SER A 110 9.89 -9.45 -5.09
C SER A 110 9.14 -10.69 -5.59
N HIS A 111 7.91 -10.50 -6.07
CA HIS A 111 7.08 -11.55 -6.66
C HIS A 111 7.56 -11.93 -8.06
N LEU A 112 7.95 -10.95 -8.87
CA LEU A 112 8.53 -11.19 -10.20
C LEU A 112 9.88 -11.93 -10.11
N LYS A 113 10.78 -11.50 -9.21
CA LYS A 113 12.09 -12.16 -9.03
C LYS A 113 12.01 -13.62 -8.58
N ARG A 114 10.91 -14.03 -7.95
CA ARG A 114 10.70 -15.43 -7.52
C ARG A 114 10.00 -16.29 -8.58
N ARG A 115 9.62 -15.68 -9.71
CA ARG A 115 8.95 -16.33 -10.85
C ARG A 115 9.89 -16.58 -12.03
N ALA A 116 11.01 -15.87 -12.09
CA ALA A 116 12.12 -16.06 -13.02
C ALA A 116 13.11 -17.09 -12.44
#